data_AF-A0A518MT71-F1
#
_entry.id   AF-A0A518MT71-F1
#
_cell.length_a   1.000
_cell.length_b   1.000
_cell.length_c   1.000
_cell.angle_alpha   90.00
_cell.angle_beta   90.00
_cell.angle_gamma   90.00
#
_symmetry.space_group_name_H-M   'P 1'
#
loop_
_entity.id
_entity.type
_entity.pdbx_description
1 polymer ?
#
loop_
_entity_poly.entity_id
_entity_poly.type
_entity_poly.pdbx_seq_one_letter_code
_entity_poly.pdbx_strand_id
1 'polypeptide(L)'
;MHNAAASNKTLSTSLIPLLGHSFGGYETSFIINHTRMFAAAVASGAITDLRSYYLSVGWNNSKPNMWRFGTEDWKLSGKTPFENPADFDRNSPLESVRQLDTPLLMWTGKKDTQVDWHQSIEYYLALRRLGKKSVLLLYPGEHHVPTNPINQKDIFERVLQWMDYYLKDEKKFQWIKQAME
;
A
#
# COMPACT_ATOMS: atom_id res chain seq x y z
N MET A 1 -17.14 25.72 -11.79
CA MET A 1 -18.29 25.02 -11.17
C MET A 1 -19.18 24.51 -12.29
N HIS A 2 -19.08 23.22 -12.63
CA HIS A 2 -20.08 22.55 -13.44
C HIS A 2 -20.62 21.40 -12.60
N ASN A 3 -21.84 21.62 -12.10
CA ASN A 3 -22.65 20.63 -11.41
C ASN A 3 -23.06 19.56 -12.42
N ALA A 4 -22.53 18.35 -12.28
CA ALA A 4 -23.22 17.15 -12.74
C ALA A 4 -23.85 16.52 -11.50
N ALA A 5 -25.16 16.73 -11.35
CA ALA A 5 -25.98 16.04 -10.36
C ALA A 5 -25.84 14.53 -10.59
N ALA A 6 -25.15 13.86 -9.67
CA ALA A 6 -25.03 12.41 -9.67
C ALA A 6 -26.42 11.82 -9.41
N SER A 7 -26.97 11.16 -10.42
CA SER A 7 -28.09 10.25 -10.24
C SER A 7 -27.64 9.15 -9.27
N ASN A 8 -28.42 8.95 -8.20
CA ASN A 8 -28.24 7.89 -7.20
C ASN A 8 -28.41 6.50 -7.84
N LYS A 9 -27.42 6.06 -8.62
CA LYS A 9 -27.12 4.64 -8.77
C LYS A 9 -26.24 4.29 -7.58
N THR A 10 -26.79 3.53 -6.65
CA THR A 10 -26.01 2.81 -5.63
C THR A 10 -24.86 2.14 -6.36
N LEU A 11 -23.62 2.62 -6.15
CA LEU A 11 -22.44 1.94 -6.66
C LEU A 11 -22.54 0.50 -6.14
N SER A 12 -22.52 -0.47 -7.04
CA SER A 12 -22.38 -1.86 -6.61
C SER A 12 -21.13 -1.91 -5.73
N THR A 13 -21.28 -2.33 -4.47
CA THR A 13 -20.15 -2.47 -3.53
C THR A 13 -19.07 -3.41 -4.08
N SER A 14 -19.37 -4.17 -5.13
CA SER A 14 -18.44 -5.05 -5.85
C SER A 14 -17.44 -4.36 -6.78
N LEU A 15 -17.42 -3.02 -6.92
CA LEU A 15 -16.58 -2.31 -7.92
C LEU A 15 -15.76 -1.12 -7.35
N ILE A 16 -15.63 -1.00 -6.04
CA ILE A 16 -14.91 0.13 -5.43
C ILE A 16 -13.42 -0.22 -5.28
N PRO A 17 -12.49 0.56 -5.85
CA PRO A 17 -11.07 0.39 -5.60
C PRO A 17 -10.61 1.22 -4.39
N LEU A 18 -9.50 0.83 -3.76
CA LEU A 18 -8.81 1.65 -2.77
C LEU A 18 -7.36 1.89 -3.18
N LEU A 19 -6.92 3.14 -3.23
CA LEU A 19 -5.57 3.49 -3.64
C LEU A 19 -4.95 4.46 -2.64
N GLY A 20 -3.69 4.21 -2.31
CA GLY A 20 -2.94 5.08 -1.42
C GLY A 20 -1.44 4.99 -1.63
N HIS A 21 -0.78 6.11 -1.39
CA HIS A 21 0.67 6.26 -1.45
C HIS A 21 1.18 6.81 -0.12
N SER A 22 2.38 6.40 0.32
CA SER A 22 2.98 6.84 1.57
C SER A 22 2.12 6.45 2.78
N PHE A 23 1.78 7.39 3.66
CA PHE A 23 0.82 7.18 4.75
C PHE A 23 -0.54 6.66 4.24
N GLY A 24 -1.01 7.12 3.08
CA GLY A 24 -2.21 6.55 2.45
C GLY A 24 -2.02 5.09 2.01
N GLY A 25 -0.79 4.68 1.71
CA GLY A 25 -0.43 3.29 1.45
C GLY A 25 -0.47 2.42 2.71
N TYR A 26 -0.08 2.98 3.86
CA TYR A 26 -0.31 2.39 5.18
C TYR A 26 -1.80 2.20 5.44
N GLU A 27 -2.60 3.27 5.30
CA GLU A 27 -4.06 3.21 5.51
C GLU A 27 -4.71 2.20 4.57
N THR A 28 -4.32 2.20 3.29
CA THR A 28 -4.82 1.23 2.31
C THR A 28 -4.53 -0.20 2.75
N SER A 29 -3.27 -0.49 3.12
CA SER A 29 -2.86 -1.83 3.56
C SER A 29 -3.55 -2.25 4.85
N PHE A 30 -3.70 -1.32 5.80
CA PHE A 30 -4.41 -1.57 7.05
C PHE A 30 -5.89 -1.86 6.82
N ILE A 31 -6.57 -1.02 6.04
CA ILE A 31 -8.01 -1.13 5.79
C ILE A 31 -8.34 -2.45 5.10
N ILE A 32 -7.62 -2.82 4.03
CA ILE A 32 -7.96 -4.03 3.25
C ILE A 32 -7.71 -5.35 4.00
N ASN A 33 -6.95 -5.32 5.09
CA ASN A 33 -6.82 -6.47 5.98
C ASN A 33 -8.06 -6.66 6.88
N HIS A 34 -8.84 -5.60 7.08
CA HIS A 34 -9.96 -5.58 8.02
C HIS A 34 -11.33 -5.51 7.33
N THR A 35 -11.39 -5.47 6.00
CA THR A 35 -12.65 -5.42 5.25
C THR A 35 -12.56 -6.09 3.89
N ARG A 36 -13.72 -6.49 3.37
CA ARG A 36 -13.91 -7.07 2.01
C ARG A 36 -14.69 -6.14 1.08
N MET A 37 -14.79 -4.85 1.43
CA MET A 37 -15.56 -3.87 0.67
C MET A 37 -14.93 -3.48 -0.68
N PHE A 38 -13.65 -3.76 -0.89
CA PHE A 38 -12.91 -3.29 -2.05
C PHE A 38 -12.66 -4.41 -3.06
N ALA A 39 -12.87 -4.10 -4.34
CA ALA A 39 -12.67 -5.05 -5.43
C ALA A 39 -11.18 -5.30 -5.73
N ALA A 40 -10.37 -4.26 -5.57
CA ALA A 40 -8.92 -4.29 -5.71
C ALA A 40 -8.29 -3.08 -4.99
N ALA A 41 -7.02 -3.19 -4.63
CA ALA A 41 -6.30 -2.11 -3.97
C ALA A 41 -4.91 -1.84 -4.58
N VAL A 42 -4.42 -0.61 -4.38
CA VAL A 42 -3.05 -0.18 -4.67
C VAL A 42 -2.45 0.47 -3.43
N ALA A 43 -1.39 -0.10 -2.88
CA ALA A 43 -0.63 0.50 -1.78
C ALA A 43 0.83 0.71 -2.19
N SER A 44 1.27 1.95 -2.29
CA SER A 44 2.63 2.27 -2.75
C SER A 44 3.44 3.07 -1.76
N GLY A 45 4.76 2.85 -1.74
CA GLY A 45 5.65 3.45 -0.73
C GLY A 45 5.09 3.28 0.69
N ALA A 46 4.46 2.13 0.95
CA ALA A 46 3.61 1.91 2.11
C ALA A 46 4.45 1.53 3.34
N ILE A 47 4.01 2.00 4.50
CA ILE A 47 4.53 1.59 5.80
C ILE A 47 3.67 0.42 6.26
N THR A 48 4.29 -0.74 6.47
CA THR A 48 3.61 -2.02 6.71
C THR A 48 3.96 -2.65 8.06
N ASP A 49 5.12 -2.30 8.61
CA ASP A 49 5.53 -2.64 9.97
C ASP A 49 5.93 -1.35 10.71
N LEU A 50 5.09 -0.95 11.67
CA LEU A 50 5.30 0.24 12.47
C LEU A 50 6.50 0.10 13.41
N ARG A 51 6.85 -1.13 13.84
CA ARG A 51 7.97 -1.35 14.76
C ARG A 51 9.29 -1.09 14.04
N SER A 52 9.50 -1.67 12.86
CA SER A 52 10.70 -1.37 12.07
C SER A 52 10.71 0.06 11.53
N TYR A 53 9.55 0.63 11.17
CA TYR A 53 9.47 2.04 10.75
C TYR A 53 9.82 3.01 11.88
N TYR A 54 9.38 2.75 13.11
CA TYR A 54 9.72 3.56 14.29
C TYR A 54 11.24 3.69 14.49
N LEU A 55 11.98 2.61 14.21
CA LEU A 55 13.43 2.52 14.34
C LEU A 55 14.19 2.84 13.04
N SER A 56 13.52 3.43 12.05
CA SER A 56 14.13 3.81 10.78
C SER A 56 14.53 5.30 10.74
N VAL A 57 15.27 5.69 9.70
CA VAL A 57 15.70 7.07 9.45
C VAL A 57 14.99 7.60 8.20
N GLY A 58 14.40 8.79 8.32
CA GLY A 58 13.98 9.58 7.17
C GLY A 58 15.19 10.23 6.52
N TRP A 59 15.75 9.57 5.51
CA TRP A 59 16.98 10.03 4.84
C TRP A 59 16.82 11.38 4.15
N ASN A 60 15.59 11.78 3.80
CA ASN A 60 15.32 13.09 3.20
C ASN A 60 15.60 14.28 4.14
N ASN A 61 15.44 14.09 5.45
CA ASN A 61 15.56 15.12 6.47
C ASN A 61 16.65 14.77 7.49
N SER A 62 17.31 13.62 7.34
CA SER A 62 18.35 13.10 8.21
C SER A 62 17.90 12.99 9.69
N LYS A 63 16.63 12.67 9.92
CA LYS A 63 16.07 12.47 11.27
C LYS A 63 15.54 11.04 11.46
N PRO A 64 15.65 10.49 12.68
CA PRO A 64 14.92 9.26 13.03
C PRO A 64 13.41 9.43 12.81
N ASN A 65 12.69 8.41 12.34
CA ASN A 65 11.24 8.51 12.07
C ASN A 65 10.36 8.50 13.34
N MET A 66 10.92 8.17 14.51
CA MET A 66 10.19 8.15 15.79
C MET A 66 9.41 9.44 16.13
N TRP A 67 9.83 10.62 15.64
CA TRP A 67 9.07 11.86 15.89
C TRP A 67 7.67 11.85 15.26
N ARG A 68 7.48 11.11 14.17
CA ARG A 68 6.19 11.00 13.46
C ARG A 68 5.11 10.32 14.29
N PHE A 69 5.51 9.48 15.24
CA PHE A 69 4.61 8.72 16.08
C PHE A 69 3.95 9.57 17.19
N GLY A 70 4.40 10.81 17.38
CA GLY A 70 3.73 11.81 18.20
C GLY A 70 2.87 12.81 17.42
N THR A 71 2.92 12.80 16.08
CA THR A 71 2.27 13.83 15.24
C THR A 71 1.27 13.27 14.24
N GLU A 72 1.46 12.04 13.78
CA GLU A 72 0.58 11.35 12.82
C GLU A 72 -0.37 10.40 13.57
N ASP A 73 -1.58 10.19 13.05
CA ASP A 73 -2.59 9.35 13.71
C ASP A 73 -2.41 7.87 13.37
N TRP A 74 -1.50 7.24 14.08
CA TRP A 74 -1.25 5.80 14.02
C TRP A 74 -2.22 4.97 14.88
N LYS A 75 -3.18 5.61 15.56
CA LYS A 75 -4.04 5.00 16.59
C LYS A 75 -3.25 4.26 17.69
N LEU A 76 -2.15 4.87 18.14
CA LEU A 76 -1.30 4.38 19.23
C LEU A 76 -1.60 5.10 20.54
N SER A 77 -1.29 4.47 21.67
CA SER A 77 -1.42 5.07 23.00
C SER A 77 -0.38 6.16 23.35
N GLY A 78 0.48 6.55 22.41
CA GLY A 78 1.59 7.48 22.62
C GLY A 78 2.82 6.86 23.32
N LYS A 79 2.79 5.55 23.61
CA LYS A 79 3.91 4.79 24.17
C LYS A 79 4.86 4.31 23.08
N THR A 80 6.11 4.05 23.45
CA THR A 80 7.13 3.46 22.57
C THR A 80 6.85 1.97 22.29
N PRO A 81 7.44 1.36 21.23
CA PRO A 81 7.26 -0.07 20.95
C PRO A 81 7.85 -0.99 22.03
N PHE A 82 8.66 -0.45 22.95
CA PHE A 82 9.23 -1.17 24.09
C PHE A 82 8.31 -1.15 25.31
N GLU A 83 7.52 -0.08 25.48
CA GLU A 83 6.56 0.07 26.58
C GLU A 83 5.21 -0.57 26.26
N ASN A 84 4.79 -0.54 24.99
CA ASN A 84 3.54 -1.16 24.54
C ASN A 84 3.71 -1.80 23.14
N PRO A 85 4.37 -2.97 23.05
CA PRO A 85 4.56 -3.66 21.77
C PRO A 85 3.24 -3.99 21.05
N ALA A 86 2.21 -4.38 21.81
CA ALA A 86 0.93 -4.79 21.26
C ALA A 86 0.19 -3.68 20.48
N ASP A 87 0.47 -2.41 20.77
CA ASP A 87 -0.07 -1.28 20.01
C ASP A 87 0.54 -1.17 18.61
N PHE A 88 1.83 -1.42 18.48
CA PHE A 88 2.51 -1.43 17.19
C PHE A 88 2.09 -2.64 16.38
N ASP A 89 1.98 -3.80 17.02
CA ASP A 89 1.56 -5.04 16.35
C ASP A 89 0.13 -4.89 15.81
N ARG A 90 -0.81 -4.42 16.65
CA ARG A 90 -2.23 -4.25 16.24
C ARG A 90 -2.41 -3.24 15.10
N ASN A 91 -1.57 -2.22 15.03
CA ASN A 91 -1.68 -1.18 14.00
C ASN A 91 -0.78 -1.44 12.78
N SER A 92 0.08 -2.46 12.79
CA SER A 92 0.91 -2.80 11.63
C SER A 92 0.13 -3.66 10.62
N PRO A 93 0.03 -3.25 9.33
CA PRO A 93 -0.58 -4.09 8.30
C PRO A 93 0.03 -5.49 8.20
N LEU A 94 1.35 -5.62 8.42
CA LEU A 94 2.05 -6.90 8.36
C LEU A 94 1.47 -7.96 9.30
N GLU A 95 1.04 -7.57 10.51
CA GLU A 95 0.51 -8.50 11.52
C GLU A 95 -0.90 -9.01 11.17
N SER A 96 -1.65 -8.24 10.38
CA SER A 96 -3.01 -8.57 9.94
C SER A 96 -3.09 -9.13 8.52
N VAL A 97 -1.93 -9.40 7.89
CA VAL A 97 -1.84 -9.84 6.49
C VAL A 97 -2.60 -11.14 6.20
N ARG A 98 -2.80 -12.00 7.21
CA ARG A 98 -3.59 -13.25 7.07
C ARG A 98 -5.05 -12.98 6.73
N GLN A 99 -5.60 -11.84 7.13
CA GLN A 99 -7.00 -11.48 6.91
C GLN A 99 -7.24 -10.82 5.52
N LEU A 100 -6.17 -10.46 4.79
CA LEU A 100 -6.29 -9.86 3.46
C LEU A 100 -6.95 -10.83 2.46
N ASP A 101 -8.04 -10.41 1.84
CA ASP A 101 -8.66 -11.11 0.70
C ASP A 101 -8.70 -10.25 -0.58
N THR A 102 -8.58 -8.93 -0.42
CA THR A 102 -8.59 -7.95 -1.52
C THR A 102 -7.31 -8.07 -2.35
N PRO A 103 -7.39 -8.24 -3.68
CA PRO A 103 -6.22 -8.23 -4.55
C PRO A 103 -5.41 -6.93 -4.41
N LEU A 104 -4.10 -7.04 -4.16
CA LEU A 104 -3.24 -5.89 -3.88
C LEU A 104 -2.14 -5.71 -4.93
N LEU A 105 -2.08 -4.54 -5.55
CA LEU A 105 -0.91 -4.08 -6.29
C LEU A 105 -0.06 -3.17 -5.39
N MET A 106 1.24 -3.43 -5.33
CA MET A 106 2.21 -2.61 -4.64
C MET A 106 3.22 -2.06 -5.63
N TRP A 107 3.70 -0.86 -5.36
CA TRP A 107 4.91 -0.36 -5.99
C TRP A 107 5.74 0.51 -5.07
N THR A 108 7.06 0.49 -5.24
CA THR A 108 7.94 1.41 -4.53
C THR A 108 9.21 1.71 -5.34
N GLY A 109 9.80 2.87 -5.08
CA GLY A 109 11.09 3.26 -5.64
C GLY A 109 12.24 2.70 -4.80
N LYS A 110 13.27 2.12 -5.45
CA LYS A 110 14.43 1.56 -4.72
C LYS A 110 15.37 2.60 -4.10
N LYS A 111 15.13 3.89 -4.36
CA LYS A 111 15.82 5.02 -3.72
C LYS A 111 14.86 5.84 -2.85
N ASP A 112 13.74 5.25 -2.41
CA ASP A 112 12.84 5.89 -1.47
C ASP A 112 13.58 6.20 -0.16
N THR A 113 13.63 7.49 0.17
CA THR A 113 14.31 8.03 1.36
C THR A 113 13.36 8.33 2.50
N GLN A 114 12.05 8.15 2.30
CA GLN A 114 10.99 8.39 3.29
C GLN A 114 10.53 7.09 3.92
N VAL A 115 10.35 6.06 3.09
CA VAL A 115 9.95 4.70 3.49
C VAL A 115 10.90 3.71 2.85
N ASP A 116 11.61 2.94 3.66
CA ASP A 116 12.52 1.91 3.14
C ASP A 116 11.73 0.90 2.29
N TRP A 117 12.16 0.69 1.05
CA TRP A 117 11.54 -0.26 0.13
C TRP A 117 11.51 -1.70 0.67
N HIS A 118 12.32 -2.03 1.68
CA HIS A 118 12.22 -3.30 2.42
C HIS A 118 10.88 -3.49 3.12
N GLN A 119 10.18 -2.43 3.54
CA GLN A 119 8.78 -2.51 4.04
C GLN A 119 7.86 -3.14 2.99
N SER A 120 8.03 -2.74 1.72
CA SER A 120 7.26 -3.33 0.62
C SER A 120 7.65 -4.79 0.37
N ILE A 121 8.93 -5.16 0.54
CA ILE A 121 9.38 -6.55 0.36
C ILE A 121 8.83 -7.46 1.44
N GLU A 122 9.00 -7.13 2.72
CA GLU A 122 8.57 -8.01 3.82
C GLU A 122 7.06 -8.28 3.74
N TYR A 123 6.27 -7.25 3.43
CA TYR A 123 4.83 -7.39 3.28
C TYR A 123 4.47 -8.24 2.06
N TYR A 124 5.11 -8.01 0.91
CA TYR A 124 4.92 -8.84 -0.28
C TYR A 124 5.32 -10.30 -0.06
N LEU A 125 6.44 -10.57 0.62
CA LEU A 125 6.88 -11.94 0.92
C LEU A 125 5.92 -12.65 1.88
N ALA A 126 5.36 -11.93 2.87
CA ALA A 126 4.32 -12.46 3.74
C ALA A 126 3.05 -12.82 2.95
N LEU A 127 2.61 -11.92 2.05
CA LEU A 127 1.48 -12.16 1.16
C LEU A 127 1.70 -13.39 0.27
N ARG A 128 2.86 -13.49 -0.36
CA ARG A 128 3.26 -14.65 -1.19
C ARG A 128 3.27 -15.94 -0.38
N ARG A 129 3.83 -15.92 0.83
CA ARG A 129 3.88 -17.09 1.72
C ARG A 129 2.49 -17.58 2.10
N LEU A 130 1.53 -16.67 2.21
CA LEU A 130 0.13 -16.96 2.57
C LEU A 130 -0.78 -17.18 1.35
N GLY A 131 -0.23 -17.23 0.13
CA GLY A 131 -1.00 -17.44 -1.10
C GLY A 131 -1.96 -16.29 -1.42
N LYS A 132 -1.66 -15.07 -0.96
CA LYS A 132 -2.50 -13.89 -1.19
C LYS A 132 -2.26 -13.31 -2.58
N LYS A 133 -3.35 -12.87 -3.20
CA LYS A 133 -3.38 -12.24 -4.54
C LYS A 133 -2.66 -10.89 -4.50
N SER A 134 -1.39 -10.87 -4.85
CA SER A 134 -0.57 -9.66 -4.73
C SER A 134 0.53 -9.56 -5.78
N VAL A 135 0.88 -8.34 -6.16
CA VAL A 135 2.02 -8.04 -7.05
C VAL A 135 2.84 -6.89 -6.47
N LEU A 136 4.16 -6.98 -6.53
CA LEU A 136 5.08 -5.91 -6.17
C LEU A 136 5.91 -5.46 -7.38
N LEU A 137 5.83 -4.17 -7.70
CA LEU A 137 6.67 -3.51 -8.70
C LEU A 137 7.77 -2.70 -8.01
N LEU A 138 9.03 -2.98 -8.32
CA LEU A 138 10.17 -2.23 -7.82
C LEU A 138 10.78 -1.40 -8.95
N TYR A 139 10.87 -0.09 -8.76
CA TYR A 139 11.42 0.83 -9.76
C TYR A 139 12.86 1.21 -9.42
N PRO A 140 13.87 0.69 -10.15
CA PRO A 140 15.27 1.05 -9.93
C PRO A 140 15.47 2.54 -10.22
N GLY A 141 16.01 3.27 -9.24
CA GLY A 141 16.33 4.69 -9.41
C GLY A 141 15.23 5.66 -9.01
N GLU A 142 13.99 5.20 -8.77
CA GLU A 142 12.92 6.06 -8.27
C GLU A 142 13.01 6.28 -6.76
N HIS A 143 12.57 7.46 -6.34
CA HIS A 143 12.46 7.87 -4.94
C HIS A 143 11.04 7.65 -4.42
N HIS A 144 10.68 8.30 -3.30
CA HIS A 144 9.34 8.23 -2.72
C HIS A 144 8.27 8.65 -3.72
N VAL A 145 8.47 9.80 -4.36
CA VAL A 145 7.65 10.27 -5.48
C VAL A 145 8.42 10.02 -6.77
N PRO A 146 7.83 9.31 -7.76
CA PRO A 146 8.52 9.00 -8.99
C PRO A 146 8.72 10.26 -9.84
N THR A 147 9.90 10.39 -10.45
CA THR A 147 10.27 11.57 -11.27
C THR A 147 10.66 11.25 -12.70
N ASN A 148 11.04 10.01 -13.03
CA ASN A 148 11.33 9.65 -14.41
C ASN A 148 10.00 9.53 -15.20
N PRO A 149 9.80 10.28 -16.30
CA PRO A 149 8.56 10.22 -17.07
C PRO A 149 8.22 8.83 -17.62
N ILE A 150 9.23 8.01 -17.92
CA ILE A 150 9.04 6.64 -18.42
C ILE A 150 8.45 5.77 -17.30
N ASN A 151 9.00 5.87 -16.09
CA ASN A 151 8.52 5.11 -14.94
C ASN A 151 7.16 5.61 -14.47
N GLN A 152 6.92 6.92 -14.47
CA GLN A 152 5.60 7.48 -14.16
C GLN A 152 4.52 6.93 -15.11
N LYS A 153 4.83 6.85 -16.40
CA LYS A 153 3.94 6.27 -17.40
C LYS A 153 3.70 4.77 -17.15
N ASP A 154 4.76 3.98 -16.92
CA ASP A 154 4.58 2.55 -16.62
C ASP A 154 3.76 2.35 -15.33
N ILE A 155 4.06 3.06 -14.24
CA ILE A 155 3.27 3.00 -12.98
C ILE A 155 1.79 3.26 -13.27
N PHE A 156 1.49 4.34 -13.99
CA PHE A 156 0.12 4.71 -14.32
C PHE A 156 -0.58 3.63 -15.16
N GLU A 157 0.09 3.10 -16.19
CA GLU A 157 -0.44 2.02 -17.02
C GLU A 157 -0.67 0.75 -16.22
N ARG A 158 0.25 0.35 -15.33
CA ARG A 158 0.10 -0.84 -14.47
C ARG A 158 -1.08 -0.70 -13.52
N VAL A 159 -1.25 0.47 -12.91
CA VAL A 159 -2.38 0.76 -12.02
C VAL A 159 -3.70 0.69 -12.80
N LEU A 160 -3.79 1.30 -13.98
CA LEU A 160 -4.99 1.22 -14.81
C LEU A 160 -5.31 -0.22 -15.23
N GLN A 161 -4.31 -0.98 -15.68
CA GLN A 161 -4.48 -2.37 -16.08
C GLN A 161 -4.89 -3.25 -14.90
N TRP A 162 -4.38 -2.99 -13.69
CA TRP A 162 -4.84 -3.67 -12.48
C TRP A 162 -6.31 -3.38 -12.18
N MET A 163 -6.74 -2.12 -12.31
CA MET A 163 -8.15 -1.76 -12.16
C MET A 163 -9.02 -2.41 -13.23
N ASP A 164 -8.63 -2.34 -14.50
CA ASP A 164 -9.37 -2.96 -15.59
C ASP A 164 -9.49 -4.49 -15.40
N TYR A 165 -8.45 -5.15 -14.89
CA TYR A 165 -8.48 -6.58 -14.60
C TYR A 165 -9.53 -6.95 -13.54
N TYR A 166 -9.67 -6.17 -12.46
CA TYR A 166 -10.54 -6.53 -11.33
C TYR A 166 -11.93 -5.87 -11.36
N LEU A 167 -12.04 -4.65 -11.87
CA LEU A 167 -13.28 -3.89 -11.89
C LEU A 167 -14.04 -4.03 -13.22
N LYS A 168 -13.35 -4.35 -14.32
CA LYS A 168 -13.98 -4.51 -15.64
C LYS A 168 -13.86 -5.93 -16.21
N ASP A 169 -13.27 -6.84 -15.44
CA ASP A 169 -13.03 -8.24 -15.84
C ASP A 169 -12.16 -8.38 -17.12
N GLU A 170 -11.32 -7.40 -17.44
CA GLU A 170 -10.45 -7.43 -18.63
C GLU A 170 -9.22 -8.33 -18.41
N LYS A 171 -9.39 -9.67 -18.52
CA LYS A 171 -8.34 -10.67 -18.27
C LYS A 171 -7.29 -10.80 -19.39
N LYS A 172 -7.00 -9.73 -20.14
CA LYS A 172 -6.02 -9.75 -21.25
C LYS A 172 -4.57 -9.48 -20.82
N PHE A 173 -4.36 -8.93 -19.62
CA PHE A 173 -3.02 -8.50 -19.16
C PHE A 173 -2.18 -9.68 -18.66
N GLN A 174 -1.22 -10.12 -19.48
CA GLN A 174 -0.39 -11.30 -19.19
C GLN A 174 0.50 -11.13 -17.95
N TRP A 175 1.04 -9.93 -17.72
CA TRP A 175 1.90 -9.69 -16.56
C TRP A 175 1.16 -9.88 -15.23
N ILE A 176 -0.15 -9.59 -15.18
CA ILE A 176 -0.97 -9.83 -13.99
C ILE A 176 -1.14 -11.33 -13.77
N LYS A 177 -1.40 -12.11 -14.83
CA LYS A 177 -1.55 -13.57 -14.71
C LYS A 177 -0.26 -14.23 -14.24
N GLN A 178 0.85 -13.90 -14.90
CA GLN A 178 2.17 -14.45 -14.58
C GLN A 178 2.63 -14.10 -13.15
N ALA A 179 2.28 -12.92 -12.64
CA ALA A 179 2.65 -12.55 -11.28
C ALA A 179 1.86 -13.31 -10.20
N MET A 180 0.76 -13.97 -10.59
CA MET A 180 -0.20 -14.65 -9.69
C MET A 180 -0.13 -16.18 -9.76
N GLU A 181 0.71 -16.72 -10.64
CA GLU A 181 1.14 -18.12 -10.68
C GLU A 181 2.28 -18.37 -9.67
#